data_AF-A0AAD3CGH1-F1
#
_entry.id   AF-A0AAD3CGH1-F1
#
_cell.length_a   1.000
_cell.length_b   1.000
_cell.length_c   1.000
_cell.angle_alpha   90.00
_cell.angle_beta   90.00
_cell.angle_gamma   90.00
#
_symmetry.space_group_name_H-M   'P 1'
#
loop_
_entity.id
_entity.type
_entity.pdbx_description
1 polymer ?
#
loop_
_entity_poly.entity_id
_entity_poly.type
_entity_poly.pdbx_seq_one_letter_code
_entity_poly.pdbx_strand_id
1 'polypeptide(L)'
;MRIYNTALLSAFLIVSISAFTTGPSASQALLRLPQLQAQKSTSAQEDCDDFSAPTEPTRRMVLFNAAALLVAPAVTNAVETVVPVSKIVSTTARVQSYPCIEYLEPMYEFKLSVDALQSGVQDPQKWPFVLKRLEKFFKGAILSEKNFYFGVGLQYMNDIKYDDAELPNYVLMDKESRYNALDNTMKNLEGLKGALAKQDAQLVNEYAKDAQVALASWFAMVPENDYKAVQNLFVDVKKADLNRDGRLSDEELELLSPEERTIWKKRVEKFG
;
A
#
# COMPACT_ATOMS: atom_id res chain seq x y z
N MET A 1 -28.62 -22.29 -5.78
CA MET A 1 -29.35 -21.11 -6.30
C MET A 1 -30.07 -20.44 -5.12
N ARG A 2 -29.46 -19.38 -4.54
CA ARG A 2 -30.05 -18.29 -3.74
C ARG A 2 -28.88 -17.43 -3.21
N ILE A 3 -28.64 -16.26 -3.82
CA ILE A 3 -28.99 -14.89 -3.39
C ILE A 3 -27.80 -14.23 -2.65
N TYR A 4 -27.29 -13.17 -3.29
CA TYR A 4 -26.30 -12.22 -2.80
C TYR A 4 -26.71 -11.65 -1.44
N ASN A 5 -25.81 -11.69 -0.46
CA ASN A 5 -25.95 -10.95 0.79
C ASN A 5 -24.83 -9.90 0.87
N THR A 6 -25.00 -8.84 0.08
CA THR A 6 -24.47 -7.51 0.35
C THR A 6 -25.19 -6.96 1.58
N ALA A 7 -24.55 -7.03 2.76
CA ALA A 7 -24.90 -6.19 3.91
C ALA A 7 -24.16 -4.86 3.73
N LEU A 8 -24.83 -3.75 3.41
CA LEU A 8 -25.46 -2.81 4.35
C LEU A 8 -24.45 -2.13 5.29
N LEU A 9 -23.86 -1.04 4.78
CA LEU A 9 -23.40 0.07 5.61
C LEU A 9 -24.09 1.34 5.08
N SER A 10 -25.18 1.69 5.77
CA SER A 10 -25.86 2.97 5.68
C SER A 10 -25.33 3.84 6.81
N ALA A 11 -24.80 5.03 6.52
CA ALA A 11 -25.39 6.30 6.97
C ALA A 11 -24.48 7.54 6.71
N PHE A 12 -25.12 8.59 6.18
CA PHE A 12 -24.81 10.03 6.16
C PHE A 12 -23.58 10.59 5.42
N LEU A 13 -23.81 11.18 4.22
CA LEU A 13 -23.92 12.64 4.07
C LEU A 13 -24.65 13.01 2.75
N ILE A 14 -25.55 13.99 2.81
CA ILE A 14 -26.29 14.62 1.69
C ILE A 14 -25.71 16.02 1.44
N VAL A 15 -25.87 16.51 0.19
CA VAL A 15 -25.81 17.91 -0.32
C VAL A 15 -24.42 18.32 -0.84
N SER A 16 -24.18 18.79 -2.07
CA SER A 16 -25.00 19.02 -3.28
C SER A 16 -24.08 19.09 -4.50
N ILE A 17 -24.58 18.61 -5.65
CA ILE A 17 -23.99 18.84 -6.97
C ILE A 17 -24.63 20.10 -7.57
N SER A 18 -23.82 21.03 -8.06
CA SER A 18 -24.23 22.02 -9.06
C SER A 18 -23.28 21.91 -10.24
N ALA A 19 -23.86 21.83 -11.44
CA ALA A 19 -23.19 21.57 -12.70
C ALA A 19 -22.69 22.85 -13.39
N PHE A 20 -21.56 22.71 -14.13
CA PHE A 20 -21.09 23.44 -15.32
C PHE A 20 -20.92 24.98 -15.22
N THR A 21 -19.79 25.62 -15.59
CA THR A 21 -19.18 25.71 -16.94
C THR A 21 -17.75 26.29 -16.91
N THR A 22 -16.94 25.92 -17.92
CA THR A 22 -15.76 26.61 -18.53
C THR A 22 -14.56 27.08 -17.68
N GLY A 23 -13.34 26.66 -18.09
CA GLY A 23 -12.05 26.87 -17.41
C GLY A 23 -11.53 28.31 -17.29
N PRO A 24 -10.38 28.53 -16.61
CA PRO A 24 -9.10 28.50 -17.32
C PRO A 24 -7.87 27.96 -16.55
N SER A 25 -6.81 27.68 -17.33
CA SER A 25 -5.35 27.76 -17.04
C SER A 25 -4.70 26.92 -15.93
N ALA A 26 -3.73 26.10 -16.35
CA ALA A 26 -2.97 25.12 -15.57
C ALA A 26 -1.81 25.68 -14.72
N SER A 27 -1.96 26.86 -14.11
CA SER A 27 -0.90 27.45 -13.25
C SER A 27 -1.37 27.91 -11.86
N GLN A 28 -2.54 27.46 -11.38
CA GLN A 28 -3.01 27.76 -10.01
C GLN A 28 -3.53 26.56 -9.21
N ALA A 29 -3.26 25.32 -9.63
CA ALA A 29 -3.78 24.12 -8.96
C ALA A 29 -3.02 23.69 -7.68
N LEU A 30 -2.04 24.47 -7.21
CA LEU A 30 -1.14 24.07 -6.11
C LEU A 30 -1.48 24.64 -4.71
N LEU A 31 -2.64 25.27 -4.52
CA LEU A 31 -2.99 25.92 -3.23
C LEU A 31 -4.40 25.65 -2.70
N ARG A 32 -5.02 24.52 -3.08
CA ARG A 32 -6.27 24.08 -2.45
C ARG A 32 -6.26 22.58 -2.18
N LEU A 33 -5.44 22.17 -1.21
CA LEU A 33 -5.82 21.03 -0.37
C LEU A 33 -7.14 21.41 0.33
N PRO A 34 -8.16 20.55 0.35
CA PRO A 34 -9.29 20.76 1.23
C PRO A 34 -8.75 20.80 2.66
N GLN A 35 -8.91 21.94 3.34
CA GLN A 35 -8.88 21.95 4.79
C GLN A 35 -10.08 21.12 5.25
N LEU A 36 -9.85 19.81 5.42
CA LEU A 36 -10.67 18.99 6.26
C LEU A 36 -10.63 19.63 7.64
N GLN A 37 -11.72 20.33 7.97
CA GLN A 37 -11.96 20.83 9.31
C GLN A 37 -11.72 19.66 10.26
N ALA A 38 -10.80 19.87 11.20
CA ALA A 38 -10.57 18.97 12.31
C ALA A 38 -11.87 18.83 13.10
N GLN A 39 -12.69 17.84 12.72
CA GLN A 39 -13.61 17.24 13.67
C GLN A 39 -12.72 16.68 14.76
N LYS A 40 -12.87 17.25 15.95
CA LYS A 40 -12.36 16.72 17.21
C LYS A 40 -13.06 15.38 17.43
N SER A 41 -12.60 14.34 16.74
CA SER A 41 -12.88 12.97 17.08
C SER A 41 -12.25 12.74 18.44
N THR A 42 -13.08 12.58 19.45
CA THR A 42 -12.76 11.74 20.59
C THR A 42 -12.50 10.34 20.02
N SER A 43 -11.28 10.13 19.53
CA SER A 43 -10.78 8.81 19.22
C SER A 43 -10.73 8.07 20.55
N ALA A 44 -11.45 6.95 20.61
CA ALA A 44 -11.02 5.88 21.50
C ALA A 44 -9.58 5.59 21.08
N GLN A 45 -8.66 6.04 21.91
CA GLN A 45 -7.26 5.67 21.86
C GLN A 45 -7.24 4.19 22.24
N GLU A 46 -7.52 3.33 21.27
CA GLU A 46 -7.13 1.94 21.39
C GLU A 46 -5.62 1.93 21.28
N ASP A 47 -4.97 1.73 22.42
CA ASP A 47 -3.54 1.48 22.50
C ASP A 47 -3.22 0.36 21.49
N CYS A 48 -2.64 0.75 20.35
CA CYS A 48 -1.65 -0.06 19.68
C CYS A 48 -0.49 -0.14 20.69
N ASP A 49 -0.63 -0.98 21.72
CA ASP A 49 0.42 -1.25 22.70
C ASP A 49 1.73 -1.38 21.93
N ASP A 50 2.73 -0.61 22.35
CA ASP A 50 4.04 -0.49 21.74
C ASP A 50 4.65 -1.89 21.57
N PHE A 51 4.40 -2.49 20.39
CA PHE A 51 4.99 -3.75 19.95
C PHE A 51 6.44 -3.47 19.52
N SER A 52 7.22 -3.04 20.50
CA SER A 52 8.67 -3.04 20.45
C SER A 52 9.11 -4.50 20.35
N ALA A 53 9.48 -4.94 19.15
CA ALA A 53 10.15 -6.21 18.93
C ALA A 53 11.31 -6.36 19.94
N PRO A 54 11.55 -7.56 20.50
CA PRO A 54 12.69 -7.78 21.39
C PRO A 54 14.00 -7.40 20.66
N THR A 55 14.62 -6.31 21.10
CA THR A 55 15.91 -5.85 20.60
C THR A 55 17.02 -6.65 21.26
N GLU A 56 17.31 -7.84 20.72
CA GLU A 56 18.63 -8.44 20.89
C GLU A 56 19.51 -8.19 19.65
N PRO A 57 20.70 -7.61 19.80
CA PRO A 57 21.64 -7.44 18.71
C PRO A 57 22.32 -8.78 18.41
N THR A 58 21.77 -9.56 17.48
CA THR A 58 22.50 -10.71 16.93
C THR A 58 23.60 -10.21 15.99
N ARG A 59 24.78 -10.01 16.58
CA ARG A 59 26.08 -9.86 15.92
C ARG A 59 26.41 -11.13 15.11
N ARG A 60 26.83 -10.94 13.85
CA ARG A 60 27.50 -11.90 12.93
C ARG A 60 26.54 -12.95 12.32
N MET A 61 26.54 -13.22 11.02
CA MET A 61 27.63 -13.27 10.04
C MET A 61 27.18 -12.74 8.66
N VAL A 62 27.96 -11.80 8.12
CA VAL A 62 28.07 -11.56 6.68
C VAL A 62 29.19 -12.46 6.19
N LEU A 63 28.88 -13.45 5.36
CA LEU A 63 29.85 -14.12 4.49
C LEU A 63 29.19 -14.45 3.15
N PHE A 64 29.06 -13.43 2.32
CA PHE A 64 29.21 -13.61 0.89
C PHE A 64 30.50 -12.93 0.49
N ASN A 65 31.46 -13.71 -0.01
CA ASN A 65 32.20 -13.26 -1.18
C ASN A 65 32.83 -14.44 -1.91
N ALA A 66 32.39 -14.57 -3.16
CA ALA A 66 33.12 -15.21 -4.23
C ALA A 66 34.46 -14.47 -4.41
N ALA A 67 35.53 -15.24 -4.58
CA ALA A 67 36.79 -14.75 -5.09
C ALA A 67 37.24 -15.68 -6.21
N ALA A 68 36.97 -15.26 -7.45
CA ALA A 68 37.70 -15.68 -8.63
C ALA A 68 38.49 -14.47 -9.15
N LEU A 69 39.80 -14.69 -9.23
CA LEU A 69 40.88 -13.97 -9.93
C LEU A 69 40.54 -12.64 -10.63
N LEU A 70 41.42 -11.64 -10.44
CA LEU A 70 42.39 -11.23 -11.46
C LEU A 70 43.49 -10.34 -10.85
N VAL A 71 44.74 -10.67 -11.16
CA VAL A 71 45.96 -9.96 -10.80
C VAL A 71 46.17 -8.80 -11.77
N ALA A 72 46.37 -7.58 -11.26
CA ALA A 72 46.95 -6.47 -12.02
C ALA A 72 47.75 -5.54 -11.07
N PRO A 73 48.80 -4.87 -11.57
CA PRO A 73 49.90 -4.37 -10.73
C PRO A 73 49.66 -2.96 -10.19
N ALA A 74 50.41 -2.69 -9.12
CA ALA A 74 50.43 -1.47 -8.33
C ALA A 74 50.72 -0.19 -9.13
N VAL A 75 49.88 0.82 -8.94
CA VAL A 75 50.21 2.24 -9.15
C VAL A 75 49.95 2.97 -7.83
N THR A 76 51.01 3.59 -7.33
CA THR A 76 51.09 4.28 -6.05
C THR A 76 50.56 5.71 -6.09
N ASN A 77 49.96 6.12 -4.96
CA ASN A 77 49.87 7.47 -4.39
C ASN A 77 48.93 8.51 -5.03
N ALA A 78 47.75 8.64 -4.43
CA ALA A 78 47.20 9.94 -4.04
C ALA A 78 46.44 9.76 -2.71
N VAL A 79 46.91 10.43 -1.65
CA VAL A 79 46.21 10.51 -0.37
C VAL A 79 45.03 11.47 -0.58
N GLU A 80 43.88 10.93 -0.96
CA GLU A 80 42.62 11.65 -0.87
C GLU A 80 42.20 11.69 0.60
N THR A 81 42.29 12.88 1.18
CA THR A 81 41.60 13.25 2.41
C THR A 81 40.13 12.87 2.29
N VAL A 82 39.76 11.77 2.94
CA VAL A 82 38.37 11.32 3.06
C VAL A 82 37.65 12.36 3.90
N VAL A 83 36.96 13.29 3.23
CA VAL A 83 35.97 14.15 3.87
C VAL A 83 34.94 13.22 4.51
N PRO A 84 34.63 13.35 5.82
CA PRO A 84 33.63 12.51 6.45
C PRO A 84 32.34 12.66 5.65
N VAL A 85 31.84 11.55 5.13
CA VAL A 85 30.54 11.47 4.46
C VAL A 85 29.53 12.02 5.44
N SER A 86 29.12 13.26 5.19
CA SER A 86 28.02 13.93 5.85
C SER A 86 26.89 12.92 5.94
N LYS A 87 26.36 12.70 7.16
CA LYS A 87 25.11 11.98 7.40
C LYS A 87 24.20 12.23 6.19
N ILE A 88 23.92 11.18 5.42
CA ILE A 88 22.80 11.21 4.49
C ILE A 88 21.62 11.51 5.40
N VAL A 89 21.22 12.78 5.43
CA VAL A 89 20.01 13.21 6.11
C VAL A 89 18.96 12.44 5.37
N SER A 90 18.40 11.43 6.02
CA SER A 90 17.27 10.69 5.48
C SER A 90 16.26 11.75 5.06
N THR A 91 16.02 11.87 3.76
CA THR A 91 15.09 12.87 3.20
C THR A 91 13.64 12.52 3.53
N THR A 92 13.43 11.44 4.27
CA THR A 92 12.16 10.97 4.79
C THR A 92 11.89 11.63 6.14
N ALA A 93 10.67 12.12 6.33
CA ALA A 93 10.19 12.60 7.62
C ALA A 93 10.40 11.54 8.70
N ARG A 94 10.79 11.97 9.91
CA ARG A 94 10.86 11.09 11.08
C ARG A 94 9.44 10.73 11.50
N VAL A 95 9.16 9.44 11.45
CA VAL A 95 7.92 8.85 11.92
C VAL A 95 8.12 8.37 13.34
N GLN A 96 7.27 8.83 14.26
CA GLN A 96 7.22 8.38 15.65
C GLN A 96 6.55 7.00 15.74
N SER A 97 5.43 6.81 15.06
CA SER A 97 4.75 5.52 14.99
C SER A 97 3.95 5.36 13.69
N TYR A 98 3.90 4.12 13.21
CA TYR A 98 3.09 3.72 12.07
C TYR A 98 1.73 3.19 12.55
N PRO A 99 0.67 3.26 11.72
CA PRO A 99 -0.60 2.62 12.02
C PRO A 99 -0.45 1.11 12.19
N CYS A 100 -1.35 0.52 12.97
CA CYS A 100 -1.35 -0.91 13.25
C CYS A 100 -1.50 -1.78 11.96
N ILE A 101 -1.06 -3.04 12.05
CA ILE A 101 -0.92 -3.97 10.91
C ILE A 101 -2.26 -4.27 10.20
N GLU A 102 -3.42 -4.11 10.84
CA GLU A 102 -4.71 -4.44 10.22
C GLU A 102 -5.02 -3.62 8.96
N TYR A 103 -4.44 -2.43 8.81
CA TYR A 103 -4.54 -1.62 7.59
C TYR A 103 -3.77 -2.22 6.41
N LEU A 104 -2.70 -2.95 6.69
CA LEU A 104 -1.79 -3.46 5.67
C LEU A 104 -2.34 -4.71 5.01
N GLU A 105 -3.20 -5.49 5.68
CA GLU A 105 -3.72 -6.75 5.11
C GLU A 105 -4.54 -6.50 3.83
N PRO A 106 -5.54 -5.59 3.80
CA PRO A 106 -6.26 -5.29 2.56
C PRO A 106 -5.33 -4.73 1.48
N MET A 107 -4.34 -3.92 1.87
CA MET A 107 -3.37 -3.38 0.93
C MET A 107 -2.47 -4.48 0.35
N TYR A 108 -2.12 -5.48 1.14
CA TYR A 108 -1.29 -6.61 0.71
C TYR A 108 -2.09 -7.53 -0.22
N GLU A 109 -3.36 -7.79 0.07
CA GLU A 109 -4.28 -8.47 -0.84
C GLU A 109 -4.38 -7.72 -2.19
N PHE A 110 -4.48 -6.39 -2.15
CA PHE A 110 -4.48 -5.56 -3.35
C PHE A 110 -3.18 -5.70 -4.14
N LYS A 111 -2.03 -5.74 -3.46
CA LYS A 111 -0.73 -6.00 -4.10
C LYS A 111 -0.72 -7.33 -4.84
N LEU A 112 -1.15 -8.41 -4.19
CA LEU A 112 -1.23 -9.73 -4.82
C LEU A 112 -2.17 -9.74 -6.02
N SER A 113 -3.27 -8.99 -5.94
CA SER A 113 -4.19 -8.81 -7.06
C SER A 113 -3.52 -8.11 -8.24
N VAL A 114 -2.77 -7.02 -8.00
CA VAL A 114 -2.02 -6.31 -9.05
C VAL A 114 -0.92 -7.19 -9.66
N ASP A 115 -0.20 -7.96 -8.85
CA ASP A 115 0.81 -8.92 -9.31
C ASP A 115 0.18 -10.01 -10.21
N ALA A 116 -0.99 -10.51 -9.83
CA ALA A 116 -1.74 -11.48 -10.63
C ALA A 116 -2.24 -10.87 -11.95
N LEU A 117 -2.62 -9.59 -11.97
CA LEU A 117 -2.97 -8.88 -13.20
C LEU A 117 -1.77 -8.76 -14.14
N GLN A 118 -0.60 -8.37 -13.62
CA GLN A 118 0.63 -8.26 -14.41
C GLN A 118 1.01 -9.60 -15.06
N SER A 119 0.83 -10.70 -14.33
CA SER A 119 1.03 -12.06 -14.87
C SER A 119 -0.04 -12.44 -15.90
N GLY A 120 -1.31 -12.05 -15.65
CA GLY A 120 -2.44 -12.35 -16.52
C GLY A 120 -2.37 -11.67 -17.88
N VAL A 121 -1.83 -10.45 -17.95
CA VAL A 121 -1.73 -9.70 -19.22
C VAL A 121 -0.66 -10.22 -20.18
N GLN A 122 0.24 -11.10 -19.72
CA GLN A 122 1.23 -11.76 -20.58
C GLN A 122 0.59 -12.71 -21.60
N ASP A 123 -0.67 -13.12 -21.37
CA ASP A 123 -1.43 -14.00 -22.25
C ASP A 123 -2.65 -13.27 -22.83
N PRO A 124 -2.65 -12.93 -24.13
CA PRO A 124 -3.79 -12.29 -24.80
C PRO A 124 -5.12 -13.02 -24.65
N GLN A 125 -5.11 -14.36 -24.46
CA GLN A 125 -6.35 -15.12 -24.25
C GLN A 125 -6.98 -14.82 -22.88
N LYS A 126 -6.20 -14.31 -21.91
CA LYS A 126 -6.68 -13.93 -20.58
C LYS A 126 -7.19 -12.49 -20.51
N TRP A 127 -6.90 -11.65 -21.51
CA TRP A 127 -7.27 -10.24 -21.52
C TRP A 127 -8.77 -9.97 -21.29
N PRO A 128 -9.72 -10.73 -21.86
CA PRO A 128 -11.14 -10.52 -21.56
C PRO A 128 -11.48 -10.73 -20.08
N PHE A 129 -10.81 -11.67 -19.41
CA PHE A 129 -11.02 -11.93 -17.98
C PHE A 129 -10.41 -10.83 -17.11
N VAL A 130 -9.21 -10.36 -17.48
CA VAL A 130 -8.56 -9.21 -16.82
C VAL A 130 -9.41 -7.95 -16.96
N LEU A 131 -9.89 -7.67 -18.17
CA LEU A 131 -10.78 -6.53 -18.44
C LEU A 131 -12.03 -6.60 -17.57
N LYS A 132 -12.72 -7.75 -17.54
CA LYS A 132 -13.90 -7.96 -16.70
C LYS A 132 -13.61 -7.76 -15.20
N ARG A 133 -12.43 -8.17 -14.72
CA ARG A 133 -12.02 -7.95 -13.32
C ARG A 133 -11.82 -6.46 -13.04
N LEU A 134 -11.15 -5.73 -13.93
CA LEU A 134 -10.95 -4.29 -13.81
C LEU A 134 -12.27 -3.51 -13.91
N GLU A 135 -13.17 -3.90 -14.81
CA GLU A 135 -14.52 -3.33 -14.87
C GLU A 135 -15.25 -3.49 -13.54
N LYS A 136 -15.19 -4.67 -12.92
CA LYS A 136 -15.75 -4.87 -11.57
C LYS A 136 -15.07 -4.00 -10.52
N PHE A 137 -13.74 -3.91 -10.56
CA PHE A 137 -12.95 -3.12 -9.62
C PHE A 137 -13.33 -1.63 -9.62
N PHE A 138 -13.58 -1.06 -10.81
CA PHE A 138 -13.99 0.33 -11.00
C PHE A 138 -15.52 0.55 -10.93
N LYS A 139 -16.33 -0.52 -10.88
CA LYS A 139 -17.80 -0.44 -10.82
C LYS A 139 -18.25 -0.19 -9.38
N GLY A 140 -19.37 0.53 -9.21
CA GLY A 140 -19.99 0.76 -7.90
C GLY A 140 -19.88 2.20 -7.37
N ALA A 141 -19.35 3.12 -8.18
CA ALA A 141 -19.16 4.53 -7.81
C ALA A 141 -18.43 4.66 -6.47
N ILE A 142 -19.08 5.23 -5.44
CA ILE A 142 -18.51 5.45 -4.11
C ILE A 142 -18.12 4.11 -3.45
N LEU A 143 -18.89 3.04 -3.67
CA LEU A 143 -18.67 1.72 -3.07
C LEU A 143 -17.85 0.77 -3.97
N SER A 144 -17.07 1.32 -4.90
CA SER A 144 -16.20 0.51 -5.75
C SER A 144 -15.02 -0.06 -4.97
N GLU A 145 -14.50 -1.22 -5.41
CA GLU A 145 -13.29 -1.82 -4.83
C GLU A 145 -12.09 -0.85 -4.91
N LYS A 146 -12.01 -0.06 -6.00
CA LYS A 146 -11.06 1.05 -6.13
C LYS A 146 -11.10 1.96 -4.90
N ASN A 147 -12.28 2.46 -4.54
CA ASN A 147 -12.42 3.41 -3.44
C ASN A 147 -12.18 2.75 -2.08
N PHE A 148 -12.49 1.46 -1.94
CA PHE A 148 -12.14 0.70 -0.74
C PHE A 148 -10.62 0.69 -0.53
N TYR A 149 -9.84 0.16 -1.48
CA TYR A 149 -8.37 0.09 -1.31
C TYR A 149 -7.71 1.47 -1.26
N PHE A 150 -8.20 2.43 -2.06
CA PHE A 150 -7.71 3.81 -1.99
C PHE A 150 -7.99 4.43 -0.61
N GLY A 151 -9.20 4.21 -0.07
CA GLY A 151 -9.60 4.67 1.25
C GLY A 151 -8.76 4.08 2.38
N VAL A 152 -8.51 2.77 2.35
CA VAL A 152 -7.62 2.10 3.31
C VAL A 152 -6.21 2.70 3.27
N GLY A 153 -5.65 2.88 2.07
CA GLY A 153 -4.35 3.52 1.90
C GLY A 153 -4.31 4.96 2.41
N LEU A 154 -5.34 5.76 2.14
CA LEU A 154 -5.48 7.13 2.68
C LEU A 154 -5.55 7.14 4.21
N GLN A 155 -6.32 6.23 4.81
CA GLN A 155 -6.46 6.14 6.25
C GLN A 155 -5.13 5.76 6.91
N TYR A 156 -4.42 4.77 6.36
CA TYR A 156 -3.08 4.41 6.80
C TYR A 156 -2.15 5.64 6.81
N MET A 157 -2.07 6.38 5.70
CA MET A 157 -1.19 7.56 5.62
C MET A 157 -1.56 8.69 6.60
N ASN A 158 -2.85 8.85 6.88
CA ASN A 158 -3.34 9.88 7.80
C ASN A 158 -3.10 9.53 9.27
N ASP A 159 -3.05 8.24 9.59
CA ASP A 159 -2.85 7.76 10.95
C ASP A 159 -1.38 7.68 11.37
N ILE A 160 -0.43 7.80 10.42
CA ILE A 160 1.01 7.93 10.70
C ILE A 160 1.24 9.12 11.66
N LYS A 161 1.94 8.85 12.77
CA LYS A 161 2.36 9.87 13.73
C LYS A 161 3.80 10.26 13.44
N TYR A 162 4.01 11.53 13.12
CA TYR A 162 5.33 12.08 12.87
C TYR A 162 5.90 12.64 14.16
N ASP A 163 7.23 12.71 14.24
CA ASP A 163 7.94 13.34 15.36
C ASP A 163 7.55 14.83 15.48
N ASP A 164 7.27 15.31 16.70
CA ASP A 164 6.85 16.69 16.95
C ASP A 164 7.90 17.73 16.52
N ALA A 165 9.17 17.35 16.47
CA ALA A 165 10.27 18.19 16.00
C ALA A 165 10.53 18.05 14.49
N GLU A 166 9.69 17.31 13.75
CA GLU A 166 9.77 17.20 12.30
C GLU A 166 9.29 18.48 11.61
N LEU A 167 9.95 18.88 10.52
CA LEU A 167 9.54 20.08 9.80
C LEU A 167 8.28 19.79 8.97
N PRO A 168 7.25 20.67 8.97
CA PRO A 168 6.00 20.45 8.24
C PRO A 168 6.19 20.13 6.75
N ASN A 169 7.21 20.68 6.12
CA ASN A 169 7.52 20.44 4.72
C ASN A 169 7.93 18.98 4.46
N TYR A 170 8.71 18.35 5.36
CA TYR A 170 9.10 16.95 5.19
C TYR A 170 7.89 16.02 5.38
N VAL A 171 7.02 16.33 6.35
CA VAL A 171 5.76 15.60 6.54
C VAL A 171 4.88 15.69 5.30
N LEU A 172 4.76 16.88 4.70
CA LEU A 172 4.00 17.08 3.47
C LEU A 172 4.58 16.29 2.29
N MET A 173 5.91 16.32 2.12
CA MET A 173 6.59 15.57 1.05
C MET A 173 6.44 14.05 1.20
N ASP A 174 6.50 13.52 2.42
CA ASP A 174 6.27 12.09 2.66
C ASP A 174 4.82 11.69 2.33
N LYS A 175 3.84 12.46 2.84
CA LYS A 175 2.42 12.23 2.54
C LYS A 175 2.12 12.32 1.04
N GLU A 176 2.68 13.31 0.36
CA GLU A 176 2.54 13.47 -1.08
C GLU A 176 3.16 12.29 -1.84
N SER A 177 4.34 11.83 -1.44
CA SER A 177 5.01 10.68 -2.07
C SER A 177 4.17 9.41 -1.96
N ARG A 178 3.61 9.13 -0.77
CA ARG A 178 2.72 7.98 -0.55
C ARG A 178 1.40 8.12 -1.31
N TYR A 179 0.79 9.31 -1.30
CA TYR A 179 -0.43 9.57 -2.07
C TYR A 179 -0.22 9.36 -3.56
N ASN A 180 0.87 9.91 -4.12
CA ASN A 180 1.22 9.78 -5.52
C ASN A 180 1.44 8.32 -5.92
N ALA A 181 2.08 7.50 -5.07
CA ALA A 181 2.24 6.08 -5.33
C ALA A 181 0.88 5.35 -5.44
N LEU A 182 -0.08 5.62 -4.55
CA LEU A 182 -1.44 5.06 -4.64
C LEU A 182 -2.22 5.59 -5.83
N ASP A 183 -2.22 6.90 -6.06
CA ASP A 183 -2.95 7.54 -7.15
C ASP A 183 -2.41 7.07 -8.51
N ASN A 184 -1.09 6.97 -8.67
CA ASN A 184 -0.48 6.41 -9.89
C ASN A 184 -0.86 4.93 -10.09
N THR A 185 -0.93 4.13 -9.02
CA THR A 185 -1.45 2.75 -9.10
C THR A 185 -2.85 2.73 -9.68
N MET A 186 -3.75 3.57 -9.16
CA MET A 186 -5.15 3.63 -9.62
C MET A 186 -5.28 4.13 -11.06
N LYS A 187 -4.52 5.16 -11.44
CA LYS A 187 -4.46 5.69 -12.80
C LYS A 187 -3.96 4.66 -13.80
N ASN A 188 -2.91 3.91 -13.44
CA ASN A 188 -2.36 2.87 -14.30
C ASN A 188 -3.32 1.69 -14.46
N LEU A 189 -4.06 1.28 -13.42
CA LEU A 189 -5.11 0.26 -13.54
C LEU A 189 -6.27 0.72 -14.42
N GLU A 190 -6.62 2.01 -14.39
CA GLU A 190 -7.64 2.59 -15.28
C GLU A 190 -7.14 2.68 -16.73
N GLY A 191 -5.88 3.05 -16.93
CA GLY A 191 -5.20 3.01 -18.23
C GLY A 191 -5.15 1.59 -18.80
N LEU A 192 -4.82 0.60 -17.97
CA LEU A 192 -4.80 -0.82 -18.33
C LEU A 192 -6.18 -1.29 -18.81
N LYS A 193 -7.25 -0.93 -18.09
CA LYS A 193 -8.64 -1.20 -18.51
C LYS A 193 -8.92 -0.64 -19.91
N GLY A 194 -8.51 0.61 -20.16
CA GLY A 194 -8.67 1.26 -21.46
C GLY A 194 -7.86 0.60 -22.58
N ALA A 195 -6.61 0.18 -22.29
CA ALA A 195 -5.74 -0.49 -23.25
C ALA A 195 -6.25 -1.89 -23.63
N LEU A 196 -6.75 -2.65 -22.65
CA LEU A 196 -7.35 -3.97 -22.87
C LEU A 196 -8.60 -3.91 -23.76
N ALA A 197 -9.45 -2.90 -23.56
CA ALA A 197 -10.64 -2.69 -24.40
C ALA A 197 -10.27 -2.41 -25.87
N LYS A 198 -9.12 -1.79 -26.11
CA LYS A 198 -8.58 -1.50 -27.46
C LYS A 198 -7.67 -2.60 -27.99
N GLN A 199 -7.35 -3.61 -27.17
CA GLN A 199 -6.39 -4.67 -27.47
C GLN A 199 -4.99 -4.15 -27.85
N ASP A 200 -4.55 -3.06 -27.22
CA ASP A 200 -3.22 -2.48 -27.44
C ASP A 200 -2.17 -3.20 -26.59
N ALA A 201 -1.46 -4.16 -27.19
CA ALA A 201 -0.50 -5.01 -26.47
C ALA A 201 0.62 -4.24 -25.77
N GLN A 202 1.08 -3.13 -26.36
CA GLN A 202 2.15 -2.33 -25.78
C GLN A 202 1.64 -1.63 -24.53
N LEU A 203 0.54 -0.88 -24.66
CA LEU A 203 -0.04 -0.15 -23.52
C LEU A 203 -0.54 -1.08 -22.42
N VAL A 204 -1.04 -2.27 -22.77
CA VAL A 204 -1.43 -3.29 -21.79
C VAL A 204 -0.25 -3.69 -20.90
N ASN A 205 0.92 -3.94 -21.49
CA ASN A 205 2.11 -4.32 -20.72
C ASN A 205 2.67 -3.14 -19.91
N GLU A 206 2.73 -1.95 -20.49
CA GLU A 206 3.20 -0.73 -19.83
C GLU A 206 2.35 -0.42 -18.60
N TYR A 207 1.03 -0.28 -18.76
CA TYR A 207 0.15 0.06 -17.64
C TYR A 207 0.11 -1.01 -16.55
N ALA A 208 0.17 -2.30 -16.90
CA ALA A 208 0.20 -3.37 -15.89
C ALA A 208 1.49 -3.35 -15.07
N LYS A 209 2.64 -3.13 -15.73
CA LYS A 209 3.94 -2.99 -15.06
C LYS A 209 3.99 -1.74 -14.20
N ASP A 210 3.52 -0.60 -14.72
CA ASP A 210 3.58 0.66 -14.01
C ASP A 210 2.62 0.69 -12.81
N ALA A 211 1.48 -0.01 -12.86
CA ALA A 211 0.63 -0.23 -11.70
C ALA A 211 1.35 -1.05 -10.61
N GLN A 212 2.04 -2.12 -10.99
CA GLN A 212 2.82 -2.95 -10.07
C GLN A 212 3.96 -2.16 -9.42
N VAL A 213 4.73 -1.41 -10.22
CA VAL A 213 5.85 -0.59 -9.73
C VAL A 213 5.35 0.52 -8.78
N ALA A 214 4.26 1.21 -9.15
CA ALA A 214 3.68 2.25 -8.31
C ALA A 214 3.24 1.70 -6.95
N LEU A 215 2.54 0.56 -6.92
CA LEU A 215 2.11 -0.05 -5.66
C LEU A 215 3.28 -0.58 -4.85
N ALA A 216 4.29 -1.17 -5.50
CA ALA A 216 5.53 -1.59 -4.83
C ALA A 216 6.25 -0.40 -4.18
N SER A 217 6.25 0.77 -4.82
CA SER A 217 6.83 1.98 -4.25
C SER A 217 6.10 2.45 -3.00
N TRP A 218 4.77 2.27 -2.93
CA TRP A 218 4.00 2.54 -1.71
C TRP A 218 4.42 1.63 -0.56
N PHE A 219 4.57 0.32 -0.82
CA PHE A 219 5.03 -0.64 0.17
C PHE A 219 6.48 -0.43 0.61
N ALA A 220 7.34 0.11 -0.26
CA ALA A 220 8.71 0.47 0.10
C ALA A 220 8.79 1.57 1.17
N MET A 221 7.70 2.31 1.40
CA MET A 221 7.60 3.33 2.45
C MET A 221 6.97 2.79 3.75
N VAL A 222 6.55 1.52 3.79
CA VAL A 222 6.07 0.82 4.99
C VAL A 222 7.29 0.19 5.71
N PRO A 223 7.32 0.15 7.05
CA PRO A 223 8.39 -0.54 7.77
C PRO A 223 8.53 -1.99 7.31
N GLU A 224 9.78 -2.43 7.11
CA GLU A 224 10.06 -3.78 6.60
C GLU A 224 9.50 -4.88 7.52
N ASN A 225 9.52 -4.65 8.85
CA ASN A 225 8.97 -5.58 9.83
C ASN A 225 7.45 -5.74 9.66
N ASP A 226 6.72 -4.63 9.51
CA ASP A 226 5.26 -4.66 9.31
C ASP A 226 4.90 -5.31 7.98
N TYR A 227 5.68 -5.03 6.93
CA TYR A 227 5.52 -5.67 5.62
C TYR A 227 5.71 -7.20 5.69
N LYS A 228 6.73 -7.67 6.40
CA LYS A 228 6.96 -9.10 6.64
C LYS A 228 5.87 -9.71 7.50
N ALA A 229 5.44 -9.01 8.55
CA ALA A 229 4.37 -9.48 9.44
C ALA A 229 3.05 -9.68 8.69
N VAL A 230 2.64 -8.71 7.86
CA VAL A 230 1.41 -8.86 7.06
C VAL A 230 1.53 -9.95 5.99
N GLN A 231 2.72 -10.14 5.41
CA GLN A 231 2.97 -11.23 4.47
C GLN A 231 2.78 -12.60 5.14
N ASN A 232 3.34 -12.79 6.34
CA ASN A 232 3.20 -14.03 7.10
C ASN A 232 1.74 -14.26 7.52
N LEU A 233 1.10 -13.23 8.08
CA LEU A 233 -0.32 -13.27 8.45
C LEU A 233 -1.19 -13.70 7.28
N PHE A 234 -0.99 -13.13 6.09
CA PHE A 234 -1.79 -13.49 4.91
C PHE A 234 -1.59 -14.95 4.51
N VAL A 235 -0.36 -15.47 4.58
CA VAL A 235 -0.05 -16.88 4.29
C VAL A 235 -0.74 -17.80 5.29
N ASP A 236 -0.68 -17.47 6.58
CA ASP A 236 -1.22 -18.32 7.63
C ASP A 236 -2.76 -18.26 7.69
N VAL A 237 -3.36 -17.10 7.45
CA VAL A 237 -4.80 -16.96 7.19
C VAL A 237 -5.23 -17.83 6.00
N LYS A 238 -4.47 -17.82 4.90
CA LYS A 238 -4.81 -18.67 3.73
C LYS A 238 -4.67 -20.16 3.98
N LYS A 239 -3.82 -20.59 4.91
CA LYS A 239 -3.76 -21.99 5.36
C LYS A 239 -4.93 -22.33 6.29
N ALA A 240 -5.35 -21.38 7.11
CA ALA A 240 -6.46 -21.53 8.04
C ALA A 240 -7.83 -21.51 7.35
N ASP A 241 -7.98 -20.81 6.23
CA ASP A 241 -9.20 -20.74 5.39
C ASP A 241 -9.43 -22.06 4.63
N LEU A 242 -9.96 -23.07 5.34
CA LEU A 242 -10.13 -24.43 4.84
C LEU A 242 -11.23 -24.49 3.77
N ASN A 243 -12.25 -23.66 3.91
CA ASN A 243 -13.40 -23.62 3.00
C ASN A 243 -13.17 -22.67 1.79
N ARG A 244 -12.12 -21.84 1.82
CA ARG A 244 -11.72 -20.85 0.80
C ARG A 244 -12.75 -19.77 0.54
N ASP A 245 -13.51 -19.36 1.55
CA ASP A 245 -14.50 -18.30 1.45
C ASP A 245 -13.92 -16.90 1.79
N GLY A 246 -12.66 -16.84 2.23
CA GLY A 246 -11.97 -15.60 2.59
C GLY A 246 -12.33 -15.05 3.97
N ARG A 247 -13.07 -15.82 4.78
CA ARG A 247 -13.36 -15.58 6.18
C ARG A 247 -12.84 -16.78 6.98
N LEU A 248 -12.61 -16.57 8.27
CA LEU A 248 -12.24 -17.65 9.17
C LEU A 248 -13.38 -17.88 10.14
N SER A 249 -13.86 -19.12 10.23
CA SER A 249 -14.76 -19.55 11.31
C SER A 249 -14.06 -19.50 12.67
N ASP A 250 -14.81 -19.60 13.76
CA ASP A 250 -14.21 -19.64 15.10
C ASP A 250 -13.23 -20.82 15.25
N GLU A 251 -13.52 -21.96 14.62
CA GLU A 251 -12.62 -23.11 14.58
C GLU A 251 -11.38 -22.87 13.72
N GLU A 252 -11.52 -22.20 12.56
CA GLU A 252 -10.38 -21.86 11.70
C GLU A 252 -9.47 -20.81 12.36
N LEU A 253 -10.04 -19.90 13.17
CA LEU A 253 -9.26 -18.96 14.00
C LEU A 253 -8.38 -19.65 15.03
N GLU A 254 -8.70 -20.89 15.42
CA GLU A 254 -7.85 -21.68 16.31
C GLU A 254 -6.54 -22.13 15.66
N LEU A 255 -6.48 -22.13 14.32
CA LEU A 255 -5.29 -22.47 13.55
C LEU A 255 -4.26 -21.32 13.49
N LEU A 256 -4.67 -20.10 13.83
CA LEU A 256 -3.80 -18.95 13.92
C LEU A 256 -3.17 -18.84 15.32
N SER A 257 -1.98 -18.24 15.39
CA SER A 257 -1.39 -17.85 16.67
C SER A 257 -2.29 -16.83 17.41
N PRO A 258 -2.19 -16.72 18.75
CA PRO A 258 -2.99 -15.77 19.52
C PRO A 258 -2.85 -14.31 19.06
N GLU A 259 -1.65 -13.93 18.63
CA GLU A 259 -1.34 -12.61 18.09
C GLU A 259 -2.05 -12.37 16.75
N GLU A 260 -1.88 -13.29 15.80
CA GLU A 260 -2.53 -13.21 14.47
C GLU A 260 -4.05 -13.22 14.58
N ARG A 261 -4.61 -14.01 15.49
CA ARG A 261 -6.06 -14.02 15.77
C ARG A 261 -6.55 -12.65 16.21
N THR A 262 -5.77 -11.96 17.05
CA THR A 262 -6.10 -10.62 17.54
C THR A 262 -6.05 -9.61 16.40
N ILE A 263 -5.00 -9.63 15.59
CA ILE A 263 -4.86 -8.76 14.41
C ILE A 263 -6.00 -9.02 13.41
N TRP A 264 -6.32 -10.29 13.14
CA TRP A 264 -7.39 -10.67 12.23
C TRP A 264 -8.76 -10.19 12.71
N LYS A 265 -9.06 -10.35 14.00
CA LYS A 265 -10.32 -9.85 14.58
C LYS A 265 -10.45 -8.33 14.44
N LYS A 266 -9.38 -7.58 14.77
CA LYS A 266 -9.34 -6.12 14.58
C LYS A 266 -9.55 -5.73 13.11
N ARG A 267 -8.93 -6.46 12.18
CA ARG A 267 -9.13 -6.26 10.74
C ARG A 267 -10.59 -6.46 10.34
N VAL A 268 -11.22 -7.56 10.77
CA VAL A 268 -12.63 -7.86 10.46
C VAL A 268 -13.57 -6.82 11.08
N GLU A 269 -13.32 -6.38 12.30
CA GLU A 269 -14.11 -5.31 12.94
C GLU A 269 -14.01 -3.99 12.18
N LYS A 270 -12.84 -3.69 11.64
CA LYS A 270 -12.56 -2.43 10.95
C LYS A 270 -13.01 -2.39 9.49
N PHE A 271 -12.91 -3.52 8.79
CA PHE A 271 -13.09 -3.59 7.33
C PHE A 271 -14.02 -4.71 6.83
N GLY A 272 -14.51 -5.59 7.72
CA GLY A 272 -15.23 -6.84 7.37
C GLY A 272 -16.74 -6.75 7.28
#